data_AF-A0A316G2V9-F1
#
_entry.id   AF-A0A316G2V9-F1
#
_cell.length_a   1.000
_cell.length_b   1.000
_cell.length_c   1.000
_cell.angle_alpha   90.00
_cell.angle_beta   90.00
_cell.angle_gamma   90.00
#
_symmetry.space_group_name_H-M   'P 1'
#
loop_
_entity.id
_entity.type
_entity.pdbx_description
1 polymer ?
#
loop_
_entity_poly.entity_id
_entity_poly.type
_entity_poly.pdbx_seq_one_letter_code
_entity_poly.pdbx_strand_id
1 'polypeptide(L)' 'MSSAERQEWSRRVQRQMDEKLPEADEVVVLAGSRYRANLMPYLRERFRNVVVPMEGLKIGQQLRWLKNATSV' A
#
# COMPACT_ATOMS: atom_id res chain seq x y z
N MET A 1 -17.10 4.63 -2.27
CA MET A 1 -16.98 3.19 -1.96
C MET A 1 -17.35 2.94 -0.50
N SER A 2 -18.35 2.08 -0.31
CA SER A 2 -18.75 1.47 0.95
C SER A 2 -17.64 0.58 1.53
N SER A 3 -17.89 0.00 2.71
CA SER A 3 -16.96 -0.99 3.29
C SER A 3 -16.89 -2.26 2.43
N ALA A 4 -18.06 -2.78 2.01
CA ALA A 4 -18.16 -3.99 1.20
C ALA A 4 -17.48 -3.83 -0.17
N GLU A 5 -17.71 -2.72 -0.86
CA GLU A 5 -17.05 -2.44 -2.15
C GLU A 5 -15.53 -2.36 -2.01
N ARG A 6 -15.01 -1.82 -0.90
CA ARG A 6 -13.56 -1.76 -0.64
C ARG A 6 -12.98 -3.13 -0.33
N GLN A 7 -13.73 -4.00 0.35
CA GLN A 7 -13.29 -5.37 0.59
C GLN A 7 -13.20 -6.14 -0.73
N GLU A 8 -14.22 -6.03 -1.59
CA GLU A 8 -14.21 -6.68 -2.89
C GLU A 8 -13.10 -6.13 -3.80
N TRP A 9 -12.90 -4.81 -3.80
CA TRP A 9 -11.76 -4.19 -4.47
C TRP A 9 -10.43 -4.74 -3.96
N SER A 10 -10.25 -4.91 -2.65
CA SER A 10 -8.99 -5.44 -2.09
C SER A 10 -8.70 -6.88 -2.54
N ARG A 11 -9.71 -7.75 -2.63
CA ARG A 11 -9.53 -9.12 -3.15
C ARG A 11 -9.08 -9.12 -4.61
N ARG A 12 -9.61 -8.20 -5.43
CA ARG A 12 -9.19 -8.06 -6.83
C ARG A 12 -7.74 -7.63 -6.93
N VAL A 13 -7.33 -6.68 -6.10
CA VAL A 13 -5.93 -6.21 -6.06
C VAL A 13 -4.98 -7.31 -5.59
N GLN A 14 -5.37 -8.13 -4.59
CA GLN A 14 -4.58 -9.28 -4.14
C GLN A 14 -4.30 -10.27 -5.29
N ARG A 15 -5.33 -10.67 -6.05
CA ARG A 15 -5.14 -11.54 -7.22
C ARG A 15 -4.20 -10.93 -8.26
N GLN A 16 -4.35 -9.63 -8.54
CA GLN A 16 -3.46 -8.93 -9.47
C GLN A 16 -2.01 -8.88 -8.97
N MET A 17 -1.81 -8.79 -7.65
CA MET A 17 -0.49 -8.83 -7.04
C MET A 17 0.11 -10.23 -7.13
N ASP A 18 -0.67 -11.29 -6.89
CA ASP A 18 -0.20 -12.68 -7.03
C ASP A 18 0.27 -12.99 -8.46
N GLU A 19 -0.41 -12.43 -9.47
CA GLU A 19 -0.07 -12.63 -10.88
C GLU A 19 1.15 -11.82 -11.35
N LYS A 20 1.42 -10.66 -10.74
CA LYS A 20 2.35 -9.65 -11.31
C LYS A 20 3.53 -9.32 -10.44
N LEU A 21 3.42 -9.45 -9.12
CA LEU A 21 4.53 -9.12 -8.23
C LEU A 21 5.52 -10.27 -8.19
N PRO A 22 6.83 -9.98 -8.34
CA PRO A 22 7.85 -10.99 -8.13
C PRO A 22 7.88 -11.42 -6.66
N GLU A 23 8.64 -12.47 -6.39
CA GLU A 23 9.12 -12.73 -5.03
C GLU A 23 10.06 -11.59 -4.61
N ALA A 24 9.84 -11.05 -3.41
CA ALA A 24 10.66 -10.01 -2.83
C ALA A 24 10.57 -10.07 -1.30
N ASP A 25 11.62 -9.60 -0.62
CA ASP A 25 11.62 -9.52 0.84
C ASP A 25 10.82 -8.32 1.37
N GLU A 26 10.83 -7.20 0.63
CA GLU A 26 10.27 -5.93 1.09
C GLU A 26 9.25 -5.35 0.09
N VAL A 27 8.18 -4.77 0.63
CA VAL A 27 7.24 -3.92 -0.13
C VAL A 27 7.09 -2.56 0.54
N VAL A 28 7.12 -1.50 -0.30
CA VAL A 28 6.87 -0.12 0.13
C VAL A 28 5.47 0.30 -0.30
N VAL A 29 4.62 0.66 0.66
CA VAL A 29 3.21 1.00 0.45
C VAL A 29 3.03 2.52 0.54
N LEU A 30 2.86 3.14 -0.63
CA LEU A 30 2.58 4.59 -0.74
C LEU A 30 1.09 4.91 -0.73
N ALA A 31 0.22 3.91 -0.58
CA ALA A 31 -1.23 4.07 -0.55
C ALA A 31 -1.74 4.62 0.80
N GLY A 32 -2.74 5.50 0.74
CA GLY A 32 -3.41 6.06 1.92
C GLY A 32 -4.11 4.99 2.78
N SER A 33 -4.27 5.29 4.07
CA SER A 33 -4.78 4.35 5.10
C SER A 33 -6.09 3.67 4.69
N ARG A 34 -7.03 4.43 4.13
CA ARG A 34 -8.35 3.95 3.68
C ARG A 34 -8.28 2.82 2.65
N TYR A 35 -7.27 2.84 1.78
CA TYR A 35 -7.10 1.87 0.70
C TYR A 35 -6.23 0.69 1.14
N ARG A 36 -5.14 0.95 1.87
CA ARG A 36 -4.26 -0.15 2.32
C ARG A 36 -4.85 -1.00 3.43
N ALA A 37 -5.84 -0.52 4.20
CA ALA A 37 -6.36 -1.20 5.39
C ALA A 37 -6.70 -2.69 5.16
N ASN A 38 -7.44 -3.01 4.09
CA ASN A 38 -7.83 -4.39 3.76
C ASN A 38 -6.71 -5.19 3.06
N LEU A 39 -5.66 -4.52 2.59
CA LEU A 39 -4.50 -5.14 1.94
C LEU A 39 -3.40 -5.48 2.95
N MET A 40 -3.33 -4.78 4.09
CA MET A 40 -2.25 -4.96 5.08
C MET A 40 -2.09 -6.40 5.58
N PRO A 41 -3.15 -7.18 5.88
CA PRO A 41 -2.97 -8.58 6.29
C PRO A 41 -2.25 -9.41 5.22
N TYR A 42 -2.73 -9.33 3.97
CA TYR A 42 -2.12 -10.00 2.82
C TYR A 42 -0.66 -9.58 2.60
N LEU A 43 -0.36 -8.27 2.66
CA LEU A 43 1.01 -7.77 2.45
C LEU A 43 1.97 -8.27 3.55
N ARG A 44 1.51 -8.36 4.80
CA ARG A 44 2.33 -8.85 5.92
C ARG A 44 2.54 -10.36 5.90
N GLU A 45 1.62 -11.10 5.28
CA GLU A 45 1.79 -12.54 5.05
C GLU A 45 2.77 -12.80 3.90
N ARG A 46 2.69 -12.00 2.84
CA ARG A 46 3.48 -12.17 1.61
C ARG A 46 4.92 -11.68 1.72
N PHE A 47 5.17 -10.56 2.40
CA PHE A 47 6.49 -9.91 2.44
C PHE A 47 7.07 -9.94 3.86
N ARG A 48 8.39 -10.19 3.96
CA ARG A 48 9.11 -10.15 5.24
C ARG A 48 9.07 -8.76 5.85
N ASN A 49 9.19 -7.72 5.02
CA ASN A 49 9.12 -6.33 5.45
C ASN A 49 8.05 -5.55 4.69
N VAL A 50 7.21 -4.82 5.42
CA VAL A 50 6.15 -3.97 4.87
C VAL A 50 6.36 -2.56 5.40
N VAL A 51 6.80 -1.65 4.53
CA VAL A 51 7.13 -0.27 4.91
C VAL A 51 6.03 0.68 4.46
N VAL A 52 5.56 1.52 5.38
CA VAL A 52 4.59 2.58 5.10
C VAL A 52 5.22 3.93 5.50
N PRO A 53 6.08 4.51 4.65
CA PRO A 53 6.94 5.63 5.04
C PRO A 53 6.18 6.91 5.40
N MET A 54 4.93 7.02 4.92
CA MET A 54 4.07 8.17 5.11
C MET A 54 2.95 7.94 6.15
N GLU A 55 3.08 6.89 6.97
CA GLU A 55 2.13 6.65 8.06
C GLU A 55 2.09 7.82 9.05
N GLY A 56 0.88 8.22 9.46
CA GLY A 56 0.68 9.37 10.35
C GLY A 56 0.80 10.75 9.69
N LEU A 57 1.32 10.86 8.46
CA LEU A 57 1.45 12.14 7.76
C LEU A 57 0.11 12.62 7.20
N LYS A 58 -0.18 13.93 7.37
CA LYS A 58 -1.28 14.61 6.67
C LYS A 58 -1.00 14.71 5.16
N ILE A 59 -2.03 14.83 4.33
CA ILE A 59 -1.89 14.81 2.86
C ILE A 59 -0.84 15.82 2.32
N GLY A 60 -0.79 17.04 2.86
CA GLY A 60 0.23 18.03 2.47
C GLY A 60 1.66 17.62 2.81
N GLN A 61 1.86 16.89 3.93
CA GLN A 61 3.15 16.34 4.32
C GLN A 61 3.54 15.16 3.42
N GLN A 62 2.58 14.31 3.03
CA GLN A 62 2.81 13.22 2.07
C GLN A 62 3.25 13.76 0.71
N LEU A 63 2.56 14.78 0.19
CA LEU A 63 2.94 15.43 -1.06
C LEU A 63 4.34 16.05 -1.00
N ARG A 64 4.69 16.71 0.11
CA ARG A 64 6.04 17.26 0.30
C ARG A 64 7.09 16.16 0.38
N TRP A 65 6.81 15.08 1.11
CA TRP A 65 7.70 13.92 1.21
C TRP A 65 7.97 13.32 -0.17
N LEU A 66 6.91 13.09 -0.96
CA LEU A 66 7.04 12.56 -2.32
C LEU A 66 7.84 13.49 -3.23
N LYS A 67 7.56 14.80 -3.22
CA LYS A 67 8.34 15.78 -3.99
C LYS A 67 9.83 15.69 -3.67
N ASN A 68 10.17 15.69 -2.39
CA ASN A 68 11.56 15.60 -1.94
C ASN A 68 12.21 14.26 -2.34
N ALA A 69 11.46 13.15 -2.33
CA ALA A 69 11.95 11.84 -2.75
C ALA A 69 12.16 11.73 -4.27
N THR A 70 11.45 12.52 -5.08
CA THR A 70 11.52 12.50 -6.55
C THR A 70 12.41 13.58 -7.16
N SER A 71 12.83 14.58 -6.38
CA SER A 71 13.77 15.61 -6.84
C SER A 71 15.18 15.02 -6.89
N VAL A 72 15.47 14.32 -7.98
CA VAL A 72 16.81 13.90 -8.40
C VAL A 72 17.40 14.96 -9.31
#